data_AF-A0A7V3HZF5-F1
#
_entry.id   AF-A0A7V3HZF5-F1
#
_cell.length_a   1.000
_cell.length_b   1.000
_cell.length_c   1.000
_cell.angle_alpha   90.00
_cell.angle_beta   90.00
_cell.angle_gamma   90.00
#
_symmetry.space_group_name_H-M   'P 1'
#
loop_
_entity.id
_entity.type
_entity.pdbx_description
1 polymer ?
#
loop_
_entity_poly.entity_id
_entity_poly.type
_entity_poly.pdbx_seq_one_letter_code
_entity_poly.pdbx_strand_id
1 'polypeptide(L)'
;MAITDIPAFAHLTDTDIENLAVELDAIRLDIEDSRGERDARYIRRTVAAQRALEVAGRLMLAGSAKRSAWWAGTVTLALAKIVENMEIGHNVMHG
;
A
#
# COMPACT_ATOMS: atom_id res chain seq x y z
N MET A 1 -28.51 -20.47 1.43
CA MET A 1 -29.27 -19.78 0.36
C MET A 1 -29.38 -18.33 0.81
N ALA A 2 -28.73 -17.39 0.13
CA ALA A 2 -28.51 -16.03 0.65
C ALA A 2 -29.74 -15.10 0.58
N ILE A 3 -30.91 -15.62 0.20
CA ILE A 3 -32.14 -14.83 0.05
C ILE A 3 -33.22 -15.56 0.85
N THR A 4 -33.27 -15.32 2.15
CA THR A 4 -34.30 -15.90 3.05
C THR A 4 -35.49 -14.96 3.30
N ASP A 5 -35.37 -13.66 2.99
CA ASP A 5 -36.36 -12.64 3.34
C ASP A 5 -36.99 -11.94 2.12
N ILE A 6 -37.54 -12.72 1.19
CA ILE A 6 -38.31 -12.20 0.04
C ILE A 6 -39.46 -11.24 0.43
N PRO A 7 -40.21 -11.45 1.55
CA PRO A 7 -41.27 -10.52 1.95
C PRO A 7 -40.77 -9.12 2.27
N ALA A 8 -39.52 -9.00 2.75
CA ALA A 8 -38.92 -7.72 3.08
C ALA A 8 -38.63 -6.86 1.84
N PHE A 9 -38.52 -7.44 0.65
CA PHE A 9 -38.23 -6.72 -0.60
C PHE A 9 -39.46 -6.56 -1.50
N ALA A 10 -40.58 -7.21 -1.17
CA ALA A 10 -41.82 -7.20 -1.98
C ALA A 10 -42.52 -5.83 -2.03
N HIS A 11 -42.05 -4.84 -1.25
CA HIS A 11 -42.59 -3.48 -1.23
C HIS A 11 -41.85 -2.52 -2.16
N LEU A 12 -40.71 -2.93 -2.74
CA LEU A 12 -39.93 -2.10 -3.65
C LEU A 12 -40.60 -2.05 -5.01
N THR A 13 -40.72 -0.85 -5.56
CA THR A 13 -41.15 -0.65 -6.94
C THR A 13 -39.99 -0.90 -7.90
N ASP A 14 -40.28 -1.09 -9.19
CA ASP A 14 -39.24 -1.23 -10.22
C ASP A 14 -38.26 -0.05 -10.20
N THR A 15 -38.77 1.16 -9.96
CA THR A 15 -37.96 2.38 -9.79
C THR A 15 -37.05 2.31 -8.57
N ASP A 16 -37.52 1.78 -7.44
CA ASP A 16 -36.70 1.63 -6.23
C ASP A 16 -35.59 0.61 -6.45
N ILE A 17 -35.88 -0.46 -7.19
CA ILE A 17 -34.90 -1.48 -7.57
C ILE A 17 -33.83 -0.89 -8.49
N GLU A 18 -34.23 -0.08 -9.48
CA GLU A 18 -33.29 0.54 -10.42
C GLU A 18 -32.41 1.60 -9.72
N ASN A 19 -32.99 2.42 -8.84
CA ASN A 19 -32.22 3.35 -8.03
C ASN A 19 -31.23 2.62 -7.11
N LEU A 20 -31.66 1.53 -6.47
CA LEU A 20 -30.78 0.69 -5.64
C LEU A 20 -29.63 0.09 -6.44
N ALA A 21 -29.89 -0.35 -7.68
CA ALA A 21 -28.84 -0.86 -8.56
C ALA A 21 -27.80 0.21 -8.88
N VAL A 22 -28.23 1.44 -9.20
CA VAL A 22 -27.34 2.58 -9.45
C VAL A 22 -26.49 2.92 -8.22
N GLU A 23 -27.09 2.93 -7.03
CA GLU A 23 -26.38 3.20 -5.78
C GLU A 23 -25.32 2.13 -5.48
N LEU A 24 -25.67 0.85 -5.65
CA LEU A 24 -24.75 -0.26 -5.42
C LEU A 24 -23.60 -0.26 -6.44
N ASP A 25 -23.87 0.05 -7.70
CA ASP A 25 -22.82 0.18 -8.73
C ASP A 25 -21.90 1.37 -8.44
N ALA A 26 -22.42 2.49 -7.95
CA ALA A 26 -21.60 3.62 -7.53
C ALA A 26 -20.66 3.24 -6.37
N ILE A 27 -21.16 2.50 -5.37
CA ILE A 27 -20.32 2.00 -4.26
C ILE A 27 -19.27 1.01 -4.78
N ARG A 28 -19.65 0.10 -5.68
CA ARG A 28 -18.71 -0.85 -6.28
C ARG A 28 -17.58 -0.11 -6.99
N LEU A 29 -17.91 0.88 -7.83
CA LEU A 29 -16.92 1.65 -8.58
C LEU A 29 -15.98 2.41 -7.65
N ASP A 30 -16.49 3.04 -6.59
CA ASP A 30 -15.65 3.74 -5.60
C ASP A 30 -14.69 2.78 -4.88
N ILE A 31 -15.17 1.58 -4.53
CA ILE A 31 -14.33 0.53 -3.93
C ILE A 31 -13.30 0.00 -4.94
N GLU A 32 -13.67 -0.19 -6.21
CA GLU A 32 -12.77 -0.65 -7.27
C GLU A 32 -11.70 0.40 -7.59
N ASP A 33 -12.05 1.69 -7.63
CA ASP A 33 -11.12 2.79 -7.87
C ASP A 33 -10.18 3.02 -6.68
N SER A 34 -10.67 2.85 -5.45
CA SER A 34 -9.84 2.99 -4.25
C SER A 34 -8.92 1.80 -4.00
N ARG A 35 -9.23 0.63 -4.58
CA ARG A 35 -8.41 -0.58 -4.50
C ARG A 35 -7.09 -0.41 -5.26
N GLY A 36 -5.99 -0.75 -4.60
CA GLY A 36 -4.65 -0.71 -5.20
C GLY A 36 -4.03 0.68 -5.31
N GLU A 37 -4.80 1.78 -5.38
CA GLU A 37 -4.21 3.13 -5.44
C GLU A 37 -3.43 3.47 -4.16
N ARG A 38 -4.02 3.15 -3.00
CA ARG A 38 -3.38 3.32 -1.69
C ARG A 38 -2.14 2.44 -1.55
N ASP A 39 -2.23 1.19 -1.96
CA ASP A 39 -1.14 0.22 -1.87
C ASP A 39 0.00 0.60 -2.82
N ALA A 40 -0.32 1.02 -4.04
CA ALA A 40 0.68 1.46 -5.00
C ALA A 40 1.38 2.76 -4.54
N ARG A 41 0.66 3.69 -3.89
CA ARG A 41 1.29 4.85 -3.23
C ARG A 41 2.22 4.42 -2.11
N TYR A 42 1.78 3.49 -1.27
CA TYR A 42 2.59 2.95 -0.19
C TYR A 42 3.89 2.32 -0.73
N ILE A 43 3.78 1.39 -1.68
CA ILE A 43 4.91 0.71 -2.32
C ILE A 43 5.89 1.71 -2.93
N ARG A 44 5.41 2.67 -3.74
CA ARG A 44 6.28 3.68 -4.36
C ARG A 44 7.02 4.52 -3.32
N ARG A 45 6.36 4.90 -2.23
CA ARG A 45 6.99 5.68 -1.14
C ARG A 45 8.02 4.85 -0.38
N THR A 46 7.71 3.59 -0.07
CA THR A 46 8.64 2.67 0.59
C THR A 46 9.89 2.45 -0.27
N VAL A 47 9.74 2.19 -1.57
CA VAL A 47 10.87 2.04 -2.51
C VAL A 47 11.70 3.32 -2.56
N ALA A 48 11.06 4.49 -2.66
CA ALA A 48 11.77 5.77 -2.66
C ALA A 48 12.56 6.00 -1.36
N ALA A 49 11.96 5.73 -0.20
CA ALA A 49 12.61 5.86 1.09
C ALA A 49 13.80 4.89 1.25
N GLN A 50 13.63 3.63 0.86
CA GLN A 50 14.71 2.63 0.88
C GLN A 50 15.90 3.08 0.02
N ARG A 51 15.64 3.50 -1.22
CA ARG A 51 16.69 3.98 -2.14
C ARG A 51 17.39 5.22 -1.61
N ALA A 52 16.63 6.15 -1.01
CA ALA A 52 17.19 7.35 -0.40
C ALA A 52 18.12 6.99 0.78
N LEU A 53 17.70 6.07 1.66
CA LEU A 53 18.54 5.57 2.75
C LEU A 53 19.79 4.87 2.23
N GLU A 54 19.67 4.05 1.17
CA GLU A 54 20.83 3.39 0.57
C GLU A 54 21.86 4.40 0.06
N VAL A 55 21.42 5.38 -0.74
CA VAL A 55 22.30 6.42 -1.29
C VAL A 55 22.91 7.25 -0.15
N ALA A 56 22.10 7.68 0.83
CA ALA A 56 22.58 8.45 1.97
C ALA A 56 23.62 7.69 2.79
N GLY A 57 23.35 6.41 3.09
CA GLY A 57 24.29 5.55 3.82
C GLY A 57 25.62 5.37 3.09
N ARG A 58 25.59 5.17 1.75
CA ARG A 58 26.80 5.10 0.93
C ARG A 58 27.58 6.42 0.93
N LEU A 59 26.90 7.56 0.84
CA LEU A 59 27.54 8.89 0.91
C LEU A 59 28.17 9.14 2.28
N MET A 60 27.51 8.75 3.38
CA MET A 60 28.08 8.84 4.73
C MET A 60 29.35 8.00 4.86
N LEU A 61 29.36 6.79 4.29
CA LEU A 61 30.55 5.94 4.27
C LEU A 61 31.69 6.50 3.40
N ALA A 62 31.40 7.27 2.35
CA ALA A 62 32.44 7.99 1.62
C ALA A 62 33.21 9.00 2.51
N GLY A 63 32.57 9.51 3.57
CA GLY A 63 33.19 10.34 4.62
C GLY A 63 33.69 9.58 5.85
N SER A 64 33.87 8.25 5.78
CA SER A 64 34.12 7.35 6.91
C SER A 64 35.45 7.53 7.66
N ALA A 65 36.30 8.48 7.25
CA ALA A 65 37.50 8.86 8.02
C ALA A 65 37.16 9.25 9.47
N LYS A 66 35.92 9.70 9.73
CA LYS A 66 35.37 9.86 11.09
C LYS A 66 34.62 8.60 11.51
N ARG A 67 34.96 8.05 12.69
CA ARG A 67 34.29 6.87 13.27
C ARG A 67 32.77 7.01 13.37
N SER A 68 32.29 8.22 13.67
CA SER A 68 30.85 8.52 13.72
C SER A 68 30.17 8.41 12.35
N ALA A 69 30.81 8.90 11.28
CA ALA A 69 30.30 8.79 9.92
C ALA A 69 30.29 7.34 9.43
N TRP A 70 31.30 6.56 9.80
CA TRP A 70 31.32 5.12 9.53
C TRP A 70 30.16 4.38 10.20
N TRP A 71 29.93 4.61 11.49
CA TRP A 71 28.81 4.00 12.22
C TRP A 71 27.46 4.44 11.65
N ALA A 72 27.27 5.74 11.43
CA ALA A 72 26.05 6.28 10.86
C ALA A 72 25.75 5.65 9.48
N GLY A 73 26.72 5.67 8.57
CA GLY A 73 26.55 5.08 7.23
C GLY A 73 26.24 3.58 7.28
N THR A 74 26.91 2.83 8.17
CA THR A 74 26.68 1.38 8.33
C THR A 74 25.27 1.09 8.84
N VAL A 75 24.82 1.81 9.88
CA VAL A 75 23.46 1.66 10.42
C VAL A 75 22.41 2.05 9.38
N THR A 76 22.62 3.15 8.66
CA THR A 76 21.70 3.59 7.60
C THR A 76 21.58 2.55 6.49
N LEU A 77 22.68 1.93 6.07
CA LEU A 77 22.66 0.85 5.07
C LEU A 77 22.00 -0.42 5.59
N ALA A 78 22.24 -0.79 6.85
CA ALA A 78 21.57 -1.92 7.47
C ALA A 78 20.05 -1.74 7.47
N LEU A 79 19.57 -0.55 7.84
CA LEU A 79 18.15 -0.21 7.79
C LEU A 79 17.59 -0.25 6.35
N ALA A 80 18.33 0.31 5.39
CA ALA A 80 17.93 0.24 3.97
C ALA A 80 17.76 -1.22 3.50
N LYS A 81 18.66 -2.12 3.91
CA LYS A 81 18.57 -3.55 3.57
C LYS A 81 17.46 -4.30 4.29
N ILE A 82 17.17 -3.96 5.54
CA ILE A 82 16.02 -4.53 6.25
C ILE A 82 14.73 -4.17 5.52
N VAL A 83 14.56 -2.91 5.12
CA VAL A 83 13.37 -2.46 4.36
C VAL A 83 13.29 -3.13 3.00
N GLU A 84 14.41 -3.24 2.28
CA GLU A 84 14.45 -3.93 0.99
C GLU A 84 14.02 -5.40 1.13
N ASN A 85 14.55 -6.12 2.11
CA ASN A 85 14.27 -7.54 2.25
C ASN A 85 12.85 -7.79 2.78
N MET A 86 12.48 -7.13 3.89
CA MET A 86 11.22 -7.41 4.58
C MET A 86 10.02 -6.80 3.87
N GLU A 87 10.13 -5.55 3.41
CA GLU A 87 9.00 -4.84 2.86
C GLU A 87 8.88 -5.08 1.35
N ILE A 88 9.95 -4.80 0.59
CA ILE A 88 9.89 -4.95 -0.87
C ILE A 88 9.99 -6.43 -1.25
N GLY A 89 10.92 -7.16 -0.63
CA GLY A 89 11.18 -8.58 -0.90
C GLY A 89 10.04 -9.51 -0.52
N HIS A 90 9.56 -9.39 0.72
CA HIS A 90 8.53 -10.29 1.24
C HIS A 90 7.11 -9.73 1.11
N ASN A 91 6.84 -8.47 1.48
CA ASN A 91 5.45 -7.98 1.47
C ASN A 91 4.96 -7.58 0.07
N VAL A 92 5.83 -7.00 -0.77
CA VAL A 92 5.43 -6.52 -2.11
C VAL A 92 5.59 -7.59 -3.19
N MET A 93 6.72 -8.30 -3.23
CA MET A 93 6.97 -9.27 -4.31
C MET A 93 6.30 -10.63 -4.09
N HIS A 94 5.91 -11.00 -2.85
CA HIS A 94 5.20 -12.26 -2.58
C HIS A 94 3.71 -12.06 -2.26
N GLY A 95 3.24 -10.82 -2.08
CA GLY A 95 1.85 -10.47 -1.76
C GLY A 95 0.91 -10.51 -2.96
#